data_AF-A0A955WMU8-F1
#
_entry.id   AF-A0A955WMU8-F1
#
_cell.length_a   1.000
_cell.length_b   1.000
_cell.length_c   1.000
_cell.angle_alpha   90.00
_cell.angle_beta   90.00
_cell.angle_gamma   90.00
#
_symmetry.space_group_name_H-M   'P 1'
#
loop_
_entity.id
_entity.type
_entity.pdbx_description
1 polymer ?
#
loop_
_entity_poly.entity_id
_entity_poly.type
_entity_poly.pdbx_seq_one_letter_code
_entity_poly.pdbx_strand_id
1 'polypeptide(L)'
;MSLDVGDSVCPAGGASFIDGLGNVTYACNGIDGADGADGADGANGADGASVVVISLAVGDATCANGGSKLIAGDGTTTYVCNGADGANGADGANGADGADCDTTELDSMKARLATLECDLYPRRVFVTSTKFGADFGGLDAGDALCQAAADAAGLSGTFKAWLSDSAISAIDRFSDGTCWKRLDDVVVASDLADLTDGQLSALISVDENGVSRTGYVWTGTTTAGDSTYSCSDWSATSNSGKVGSCNDDSDGTKPQWWTTRGNLSCGSTARLYCFEQ
;
A
#
# COMPACT_ATOMS: atom_id res chain seq x y z
N MET A 1 -7.57 105.80 60.42
CA MET A 1 -7.47 104.36 60.17
C MET A 1 -7.08 104.17 58.71
N SER A 2 -6.15 103.24 58.43
CA SER A 2 -5.79 102.93 57.04
C SER A 2 -6.99 102.30 56.34
N LEU A 3 -7.24 102.70 55.09
CA LEU A 3 -8.20 102.07 54.20
C LEU A 3 -7.44 101.25 53.18
N ASP A 4 -7.75 99.96 53.13
CA ASP A 4 -7.15 99.05 52.16
C ASP A 4 -7.65 99.34 50.75
N VAL A 5 -6.87 98.92 49.76
CA VAL A 5 -7.26 98.96 48.35
C VAL A 5 -8.55 98.16 48.17
N GLY A 6 -9.54 98.73 47.47
CA GLY A 6 -10.89 98.17 47.30
C GLY A 6 -11.94 98.68 48.28
N ASP A 7 -11.61 99.61 49.18
CA ASP A 7 -12.60 100.29 50.01
C ASP A 7 -13.64 101.04 49.18
N SER A 8 -14.90 101.01 49.64
CA SER A 8 -16.03 101.59 48.91
C SER A 8 -15.95 103.11 48.72
N VAL A 9 -15.19 103.82 49.57
CA VAL A 9 -15.00 105.27 49.51
C VAL A 9 -13.67 105.61 48.82
N CYS A 10 -12.60 104.89 49.13
CA CYS A 10 -11.28 105.06 48.50
C CYS A 10 -10.82 103.77 47.78
N PRO A 11 -11.22 103.56 46.49
CA PRO A 11 -10.95 102.30 45.80
C PRO A 11 -9.45 101.98 45.63
N ALA A 12 -8.59 102.99 45.51
CA ALA A 12 -7.14 102.83 45.42
C ALA A 12 -6.44 102.78 46.80
N GLY A 13 -7.22 102.63 47.88
CA GLY A 13 -6.75 102.75 49.26
C GLY A 13 -6.58 104.20 49.70
N GLY A 14 -6.31 104.40 50.98
CA GLY A 14 -6.16 105.73 51.56
C GLY A 14 -6.21 105.69 53.08
N ALA A 15 -6.66 106.79 53.69
CA ALA A 15 -6.89 106.83 55.13
C ALA A 15 -8.17 107.59 55.46
N SER A 16 -8.87 107.11 56.48
CA SER A 16 -9.97 107.82 57.12
C SER A 16 -9.52 108.43 58.45
N PHE A 17 -10.08 109.57 58.79
CA PHE A 17 -9.82 110.30 60.02
C PHE A 17 -11.14 110.65 60.68
N ILE A 18 -11.22 110.52 62.00
CA ILE A 18 -12.41 110.89 62.77
C ILE A 18 -12.03 112.08 63.65
N ASP A 19 -12.80 113.17 63.57
CA ASP A 19 -12.59 114.33 64.43
C ASP A 19 -13.12 114.09 65.86
N GLY A 20 -12.86 115.03 66.77
CA GLY A 20 -13.30 114.94 68.18
C GLY A 20 -14.83 114.98 68.38
N LEU A 21 -15.62 115.19 67.33
CA LEU A 21 -17.09 115.17 67.33
C LEU A 21 -17.66 113.90 66.67
N GLY A 22 -16.81 113.03 66.12
CA GLY A 22 -17.21 111.76 65.52
C GLY A 22 -17.41 111.80 64.00
N ASN A 23 -17.10 112.90 63.30
CA ASN A 23 -17.25 112.97 61.84
C ASN A 23 -16.07 112.31 61.13
N VAL A 24 -16.35 111.52 60.08
CA VAL A 24 -15.32 110.82 59.30
C VAL A 24 -14.98 111.60 58.02
N THR A 25 -13.69 111.85 57.78
CA THR A 25 -13.14 112.44 56.54
C THR A 25 -12.13 111.49 55.89
N TYR A 26 -12.08 111.47 54.56
CA TYR A 26 -11.27 110.52 53.79
C TYR A 26 -10.24 111.23 52.92
N ALA A 27 -9.01 110.70 52.90
CA ALA A 27 -7.97 111.06 51.93
C ALA A 27 -7.62 109.81 51.13
N CYS A 28 -8.02 109.78 49.86
CA CYS A 28 -7.79 108.64 48.97
C CYS A 28 -6.49 108.81 48.18
N ASN A 29 -5.80 107.70 47.93
CA ASN A 29 -4.65 107.66 47.02
C ASN A 29 -5.12 107.82 45.56
N GLY A 30 -4.25 108.35 44.70
CA GLY A 30 -4.46 108.32 43.25
C GLY A 30 -4.22 106.92 42.68
N ILE A 31 -4.84 106.60 41.55
CA ILE A 31 -4.49 105.39 40.79
C ILE A 31 -3.10 105.58 40.18
N ASP A 32 -2.28 104.52 40.20
CA ASP A 32 -1.01 104.52 39.46
C ASP A 32 -1.29 104.72 37.96
N GLY A 33 -0.38 105.42 37.28
CA GLY A 33 -0.43 105.51 35.82
C GLY A 33 -0.21 104.13 35.20
N ALA A 34 -0.80 103.90 34.01
CA ALA A 34 -0.56 102.65 33.31
C ALA A 34 0.94 102.46 33.02
N ASP A 35 1.45 101.24 33.22
CA ASP A 35 2.82 100.88 32.86
C ASP A 35 3.09 101.21 31.39
N GLY A 36 4.34 101.61 31.09
CA GLY A 36 4.81 101.73 29.72
C GLY A 36 4.76 100.37 29.01
N ALA A 37 4.51 100.37 27.70
CA ALA A 37 4.50 99.12 26.94
C ALA A 37 5.88 98.43 26.99
N ASP A 38 5.87 97.09 27.11
CA ASP A 38 7.07 96.27 27.06
C ASP A 38 7.88 96.51 25.77
N GLY A 39 9.21 96.38 25.87
CA GLY A 39 10.09 96.34 24.70
C GLY A 39 9.82 95.09 23.87
N ALA A 40 10.02 95.17 22.55
CA ALA A 40 9.83 94.01 21.68
C ALA A 40 10.83 92.89 22.01
N ASP A 41 10.37 91.64 21.95
CA ASP A 41 11.19 90.45 22.12
C ASP A 41 12.38 90.43 21.12
N GLY A 42 13.49 89.81 21.55
CA GLY A 42 14.61 89.51 20.67
C GLY A 42 14.22 88.47 19.60
N ALA A 43 14.85 88.55 18.43
CA ALA A 43 14.59 87.58 17.36
C ALA A 43 14.99 86.16 17.79
N ASN A 44 14.21 85.15 17.37
CA ASN A 44 14.56 83.75 17.56
C ASN A 44 15.93 83.42 16.93
N GLY A 45 16.66 82.49 17.55
CA GLY A 45 17.86 81.91 16.94
C GLY A 45 17.54 81.15 15.65
N ALA A 46 18.54 81.00 14.77
CA ALA A 46 18.37 80.24 13.54
C ALA A 46 18.10 78.75 13.81
N ASP A 47 17.26 78.14 12.97
CA ASP A 47 16.98 76.70 13.03
C ASP A 47 18.26 75.86 12.85
N GLY A 48 18.34 74.72 13.53
CA GLY A 48 19.44 73.76 13.38
C GLY A 48 19.43 73.05 12.01
N ALA A 49 20.60 72.63 11.54
CA ALA A 49 20.72 71.91 10.26
C ALA A 49 20.15 70.48 10.35
N SER A 50 19.32 70.10 9.39
CA SER A 50 18.74 68.75 9.29
C SER A 50 19.77 67.72 8.83
N VAL A 51 19.57 66.44 9.20
CA VAL A 51 20.40 65.31 8.74
C VAL A 51 19.81 64.74 7.46
N VAL A 52 20.66 64.48 6.46
CA VAL A 52 20.26 63.78 5.24
C VAL A 52 20.47 62.28 5.45
N VAL A 53 19.43 61.49 5.15
CA VAL A 53 19.48 60.02 5.23
C VAL A 53 19.44 59.43 3.83
N ILE A 54 20.41 58.58 3.52
CA ILE A 54 20.51 57.87 2.24
C ILE A 54 20.44 56.37 2.52
N SER A 55 19.45 55.68 1.93
CA SER A 55 19.38 54.22 1.99
C SER A 55 20.48 53.59 1.15
N LEU A 56 21.21 52.64 1.72
CA LEU A 56 22.25 51.87 1.05
C LEU A 56 21.67 50.53 0.60
N ALA A 57 21.84 50.21 -0.68
CA ALA A 57 21.46 48.93 -1.23
C ALA A 57 22.37 47.80 -0.73
N VAL A 58 21.87 46.56 -0.82
CA VAL A 58 22.68 45.36 -0.62
C VAL A 58 23.86 45.38 -1.60
N GLY A 59 25.07 45.08 -1.12
CA GLY A 59 26.32 45.15 -1.88
C GLY A 59 27.04 46.50 -1.83
N ASP A 60 26.59 47.47 -1.04
CA ASP A 60 27.33 48.71 -0.80
C ASP A 60 28.71 48.42 -0.18
N ALA A 61 29.72 49.18 -0.58
CA ALA A 61 31.12 48.98 -0.16
C ALA A 61 31.33 49.14 1.36
N THR A 62 30.47 49.91 2.04
CA THR A 62 30.55 50.13 3.49
C THR A 62 29.58 49.22 4.24
N CYS A 63 28.37 49.01 3.71
CA CYS A 63 27.36 48.14 4.30
C CYS A 63 26.96 47.01 3.35
N ALA A 64 27.66 45.87 3.40
CA ALA A 64 27.46 44.76 2.47
C ALA A 64 26.01 44.21 2.44
N ASN A 65 25.30 44.23 3.58
CA ASN A 65 23.92 43.77 3.69
C ASN A 65 22.89 44.92 3.55
N GLY A 66 23.32 46.05 3.00
CA GLY A 66 22.53 47.28 2.99
C GLY A 66 22.51 47.99 4.34
N GLY A 67 21.87 49.16 4.39
CA GLY A 67 21.84 49.99 5.60
C GLY A 67 21.42 51.42 5.31
N SER A 68 21.85 52.36 6.16
CA SER A 68 21.60 53.79 5.98
C SER A 68 22.88 54.61 6.22
N LYS A 69 23.14 55.57 5.34
CA LYS A 69 24.16 56.61 5.52
C LYS A 69 23.49 57.89 6.01
N LEU A 70 24.00 58.43 7.10
CA LEU A 70 23.56 59.68 7.72
C LEU A 70 24.60 60.76 7.42
N ILE A 71 24.18 61.92 6.92
CA ILE A 71 25.05 63.07 6.64
C ILE A 71 24.56 64.26 7.48
N ALA A 72 25.35 64.68 8.45
CA ALA A 72 25.07 65.85 9.26
C ALA A 72 25.30 67.15 8.44
N GLY A 73 24.75 68.27 8.91
CA GLY A 73 24.84 69.57 8.22
C GLY A 73 26.26 70.11 8.04
N ASP A 74 27.23 69.61 8.82
CA ASP A 74 28.66 69.92 8.72
C ASP A 74 29.42 68.99 7.75
N GLY A 75 28.72 68.06 7.10
CA GLY A 75 29.28 67.08 6.16
C GLY A 75 29.76 65.79 6.82
N THR A 76 29.68 65.65 8.14
CA THR A 76 30.07 64.42 8.85
C THR A 76 29.17 63.25 8.45
N THR A 77 29.76 62.11 8.09
CA THR A 77 29.01 60.92 7.65
C THR A 77 29.11 59.75 8.64
N THR A 78 27.97 59.17 9.00
CA THR A 78 27.86 57.97 9.86
C THR A 78 27.05 56.88 9.17
N TYR A 79 27.37 55.61 9.41
CA TYR A 79 26.74 54.47 8.76
C TYR A 79 26.04 53.57 9.77
N VAL A 80 24.82 53.13 9.45
CA VAL A 80 24.06 52.11 10.18
C VAL A 80 23.86 50.94 9.24
N CYS A 81 24.67 49.89 9.39
CA CYS A 81 24.63 48.71 8.51
C CYS A 81 23.69 47.62 9.05
N ASN A 82 23.02 46.91 8.15
CA ASN A 82 22.22 45.74 8.51
C ASN A 82 23.11 44.53 8.88
N GLY A 83 22.62 43.69 9.80
CA GLY A 83 23.24 42.41 10.11
C GLY A 83 23.13 41.42 8.95
N ALA A 84 23.98 40.39 8.94
CA ALA A 84 23.81 39.27 8.03
C ALA A 84 22.57 38.45 8.44
N ASP A 85 21.88 37.87 7.47
CA ASP A 85 20.80 36.93 7.75
C ASP A 85 21.33 35.71 8.50
N GLY A 86 20.51 35.18 9.42
CA GLY A 86 20.81 33.91 10.08
C GLY A 86 20.80 32.75 9.09
N ALA A 87 21.52 31.67 9.40
CA ALA A 87 21.44 30.45 8.60
C ALA A 87 20.00 29.90 8.61
N ASN A 88 19.53 29.43 7.45
CA ASN A 88 18.26 28.70 7.38
C ASN A 88 18.31 27.47 8.32
N GLY A 89 17.16 27.12 8.89
CA GLY A 89 17.00 25.85 9.60
C GLY A 89 17.17 24.67 8.63
N ALA A 90 17.52 23.50 9.17
CA ALA A 90 17.55 22.27 8.38
C ALA A 90 16.13 21.89 7.93
N ASP A 91 16.03 21.35 6.72
CA ASP A 91 14.77 20.78 6.21
C ASP A 91 14.28 19.64 7.13
N GLY A 92 12.95 19.50 7.23
CA GLY A 92 12.35 18.35 7.90
C GLY A 92 12.65 17.05 7.13
N ALA A 93 12.73 15.93 7.85
CA ALA A 93 12.82 14.63 7.21
C ALA A 93 11.58 14.39 6.33
N ASN A 94 11.78 13.80 5.15
CA ASN A 94 10.68 13.35 4.30
C ASN A 94 9.79 12.38 5.10
N GLY A 95 8.48 12.41 4.83
CA GLY A 95 7.56 11.39 5.32
C GLY A 95 7.93 10.01 4.75
N ALA A 96 7.56 8.95 5.46
CA ALA A 96 7.66 7.60 4.92
C ALA A 96 6.75 7.46 3.69
N ASP A 97 7.20 6.70 2.70
CA ASP A 97 6.37 6.33 1.55
C ASP A 97 5.12 5.57 2.02
N GLY A 98 3.99 5.77 1.34
CA GLY A 98 2.76 5.04 1.63
C GLY A 98 2.90 3.54 1.32
N ALA A 99 2.21 2.70 2.08
CA ALA A 99 2.14 1.26 1.77
C ALA A 99 1.43 1.07 0.42
N ASP A 100 2.07 0.33 -0.49
CA ASP A 100 1.52 0.00 -1.80
C ASP A 100 0.35 -1.01 -1.68
N CYS A 101 -0.53 -1.01 -2.68
CA CYS A 101 -1.89 -1.56 -2.64
C CYS A 101 -2.01 -3.00 -2.08
N ASP A 102 -2.93 -3.16 -1.13
CA ASP A 102 -3.46 -4.43 -0.66
C ASP A 102 -3.79 -5.38 -1.84
N THR A 103 -2.99 -6.44 -2.02
CA THR A 103 -3.17 -7.39 -3.13
C THR A 103 -4.23 -8.44 -2.84
N THR A 104 -4.87 -8.44 -1.66
CA THR A 104 -5.84 -9.47 -1.30
C THR A 104 -7.03 -9.52 -2.25
N GLU A 105 -7.49 -8.38 -2.76
CA GLU A 105 -8.53 -8.33 -3.79
C GLU A 105 -8.05 -8.93 -5.12
N LEU A 106 -6.80 -8.64 -5.52
CA LEU A 106 -6.20 -9.21 -6.73
C LEU A 106 -6.05 -10.72 -6.62
N ASP A 107 -5.60 -11.22 -5.47
CA ASP A 107 -5.43 -12.66 -5.23
C ASP A 107 -6.78 -13.38 -5.18
N SER A 108 -7.80 -12.74 -4.61
CA SER A 108 -9.18 -13.22 -4.65
C SER A 108 -9.76 -13.26 -6.07
N MET A 109 -9.44 -12.26 -6.90
CA MET A 109 -9.85 -12.22 -8.31
C MET A 109 -9.15 -13.30 -9.14
N LYS A 110 -7.85 -13.53 -8.92
CA LYS A 110 -7.11 -14.62 -9.56
C LYS A 110 -7.67 -15.99 -9.19
N ALA A 111 -7.99 -16.22 -7.91
CA ALA A 111 -8.60 -17.47 -7.47
C ALA A 111 -9.95 -17.72 -8.15
N ARG A 112 -10.80 -16.69 -8.26
CA ARG A 112 -12.08 -16.79 -8.99
C ARG A 112 -11.90 -17.03 -10.48
N LEU A 113 -10.89 -16.43 -11.10
CA LEU A 113 -10.56 -16.65 -12.51
C LEU A 113 -10.13 -18.10 -12.74
N ALA A 114 -9.26 -18.65 -11.90
CA ALA A 114 -8.84 -20.05 -11.99
C ALA A 114 -10.03 -21.02 -11.91
N THR A 115 -10.97 -20.78 -10.98
CA THR A 115 -12.21 -21.57 -10.90
C THR A 115 -13.04 -21.46 -12.18
N LEU A 116 -13.20 -20.25 -12.73
CA LEU A 116 -13.97 -20.03 -13.96
C LEU A 116 -13.32 -20.71 -15.17
N GLU A 117 -11.99 -20.68 -15.28
CA GLU A 117 -11.24 -21.36 -16.33
C GLU A 117 -11.40 -22.89 -16.24
N CYS A 118 -11.33 -23.44 -15.03
CA CYS A 118 -11.61 -24.85 -14.75
C CYS A 118 -13.06 -25.25 -15.08
N ASP A 119 -14.02 -24.34 -14.91
CA ASP A 119 -15.42 -24.61 -15.25
C ASP A 119 -15.69 -24.57 -16.76
N LEU A 120 -15.06 -23.64 -17.48
CA LEU A 120 -15.28 -23.44 -18.92
C LEU A 120 -14.47 -24.38 -19.79
N TYR A 121 -13.24 -24.70 -19.38
CA TYR A 121 -12.29 -25.47 -20.17
C TYR A 121 -11.55 -26.53 -19.33
N PRO A 122 -12.24 -27.44 -18.63
CA PRO A 122 -11.59 -28.49 -17.86
C PRO A 122 -10.91 -29.50 -18.79
N ARG A 123 -9.79 -30.07 -18.33
CA ARG A 123 -9.31 -31.34 -18.88
C ARG A 123 -10.11 -32.50 -18.30
N ARG A 124 -10.54 -33.42 -19.14
CA ARG A 124 -11.30 -34.58 -18.69
C ARG A 124 -10.39 -35.67 -18.13
N VAL A 125 -10.82 -36.27 -17.03
CA VAL A 125 -10.19 -37.45 -16.44
C VAL A 125 -11.24 -38.52 -16.16
N PHE A 126 -10.93 -39.77 -16.47
CA PHE A 126 -11.81 -40.90 -16.18
C PHE A 126 -11.01 -42.17 -15.90
N VAL A 127 -11.69 -43.17 -15.35
CA VAL A 127 -11.16 -44.54 -15.24
C VAL A 127 -11.80 -45.43 -16.30
N THR A 128 -11.05 -46.21 -17.07
CA THR A 128 -11.64 -47.01 -18.16
C THR A 128 -12.76 -47.95 -17.68
N SER A 129 -13.84 -48.07 -18.46
CA SER A 129 -14.95 -49.01 -18.17
C SER A 129 -14.55 -50.48 -18.34
N THR A 130 -13.55 -50.75 -19.16
CA THR A 130 -12.91 -52.05 -19.36
C THR A 130 -11.70 -52.22 -18.44
N LYS A 131 -11.32 -53.48 -18.23
CA LYS A 131 -10.10 -53.87 -17.50
C LYS A 131 -9.12 -54.51 -18.49
N PHE A 132 -7.84 -54.29 -18.26
CA PHE A 132 -6.75 -54.75 -19.11
C PHE A 132 -5.75 -55.57 -18.29
N GLY A 133 -5.18 -56.61 -18.91
CA GLY A 133 -3.96 -57.24 -18.40
C GLY A 133 -2.80 -56.26 -18.45
N ALA A 134 -1.75 -56.48 -17.65
CA ALA A 134 -0.63 -55.52 -17.58
C ALA A 134 0.30 -55.56 -18.81
N ASP A 135 0.27 -56.63 -19.60
CA ASP A 135 1.08 -56.81 -20.81
C ASP A 135 0.35 -56.22 -22.04
N PHE A 136 0.25 -54.89 -22.07
CA PHE A 136 -0.31 -54.16 -23.21
C PHE A 136 0.74 -53.62 -24.17
N GLY A 137 2.04 -53.75 -23.86
CA GLY A 137 3.13 -53.37 -24.75
C GLY A 137 3.72 -51.99 -24.48
N GLY A 138 3.71 -51.53 -23.23
CA GLY A 138 4.36 -50.28 -22.81
C GLY A 138 3.44 -49.06 -22.75
N LEU A 139 4.04 -47.90 -22.43
CA LEU A 139 3.33 -46.66 -22.14
C LEU A 139 2.47 -46.17 -23.31
N ASP A 140 3.00 -46.18 -24.54
CA ASP A 140 2.28 -45.74 -25.74
C ASP A 140 1.04 -46.60 -26.02
N ALA A 141 1.11 -47.90 -25.75
CA ALA A 141 -0.03 -48.78 -25.88
C ALA A 141 -1.08 -48.51 -24.78
N GLY A 142 -0.65 -48.20 -23.56
CA GLY A 142 -1.53 -47.72 -22.50
C GLY A 142 -2.26 -46.43 -22.89
N ASP A 143 -1.55 -45.47 -23.49
CA ASP A 143 -2.14 -44.23 -24.01
C ASP A 143 -3.15 -44.51 -25.13
N ALA A 144 -2.82 -45.40 -26.07
CA ALA A 144 -3.72 -45.79 -27.15
C ALA A 144 -5.02 -46.43 -26.62
N LEU A 145 -4.95 -47.20 -25.53
CA LEU A 145 -6.14 -47.74 -24.86
C LEU A 145 -7.01 -46.64 -24.24
N CYS A 146 -6.38 -45.62 -23.64
CA CYS A 146 -7.09 -44.47 -23.12
C CYS A 146 -7.74 -43.63 -24.23
N GLN A 147 -7.02 -43.35 -25.31
CA GLN A 147 -7.55 -42.66 -26.47
C GLN A 147 -8.71 -43.43 -27.09
N ALA A 148 -8.58 -44.75 -27.26
CA ALA A 148 -9.66 -45.57 -27.82
C ALA A 148 -10.92 -45.56 -26.95
N ALA A 149 -10.78 -45.54 -25.62
CA ALA A 149 -11.91 -45.41 -24.71
C ALA A 149 -12.59 -44.03 -24.85
N ALA A 150 -11.80 -42.96 -24.92
CA ALA A 150 -12.30 -41.61 -25.13
C ALA A 150 -13.04 -41.46 -26.49
N ASP A 151 -12.44 -41.96 -27.56
CA ASP A 151 -13.02 -41.93 -28.90
C ASP A 151 -14.35 -42.71 -28.95
N ALA A 152 -14.41 -43.88 -28.31
CA ALA A 152 -15.63 -44.69 -28.23
C ALA A 152 -16.76 -44.00 -27.46
N ALA A 153 -16.42 -43.17 -26.47
CA ALA A 153 -17.36 -42.33 -25.73
C ALA A 153 -17.70 -41.01 -26.44
N GLY A 154 -17.04 -40.71 -27.58
CA GLY A 154 -17.22 -39.46 -28.32
C GLY A 154 -16.59 -38.25 -27.64
N LEU A 155 -15.60 -38.47 -26.77
CA LEU A 155 -14.83 -37.39 -26.15
C LEU A 155 -13.79 -36.87 -27.15
N SER A 156 -13.74 -35.55 -27.32
CA SER A 156 -12.65 -34.89 -28.05
C SER A 156 -11.43 -34.70 -27.14
N GLY A 157 -10.24 -34.61 -27.74
CA GLY A 157 -9.00 -34.35 -27.01
C GLY A 157 -7.98 -35.47 -27.20
N THR A 158 -6.80 -35.28 -26.63
CA THR A 158 -5.76 -36.32 -26.58
C THR A 158 -5.70 -36.87 -25.16
N PHE A 159 -5.87 -38.18 -25.00
CA PHE A 159 -5.88 -38.84 -23.70
C PHE A 159 -4.66 -39.74 -23.54
N LYS A 160 -3.97 -39.60 -22.42
CA LYS A 160 -2.87 -40.50 -22.01
C LYS A 160 -3.21 -41.23 -20.73
N ALA A 161 -2.62 -42.41 -20.58
CA ALA A 161 -2.74 -43.19 -19.37
C ALA A 161 -1.78 -42.65 -18.31
N TRP A 162 -2.27 -42.46 -17.08
CA TRP A 162 -1.39 -42.19 -15.93
C TRP A 162 -0.62 -43.46 -15.56
N LEU A 163 0.52 -43.64 -16.22
CA LEU A 163 1.39 -44.79 -16.09
C LEU A 163 2.85 -44.37 -16.05
N SER A 164 3.62 -44.94 -15.13
CA SER A 164 5.07 -44.92 -15.17
C SER A 164 5.63 -46.22 -15.72
N ASP A 165 6.82 -46.17 -16.31
CA ASP A 165 7.66 -47.34 -16.57
C ASP A 165 9.05 -47.15 -15.93
N SER A 166 10.00 -48.03 -16.22
CA SER A 166 11.35 -47.96 -15.66
C SER A 166 12.17 -46.76 -16.12
N ALA A 167 11.78 -46.08 -17.20
CA ALA A 167 12.51 -44.98 -17.82
C ALA A 167 11.84 -43.61 -17.60
N ILE A 168 10.50 -43.57 -17.53
CA ILE A 168 9.71 -42.35 -17.50
C ILE A 168 8.67 -42.45 -16.37
N SER A 169 8.73 -41.50 -15.44
CA SER A 169 7.71 -41.33 -14.41
C SER A 169 6.43 -40.74 -14.99
N ALA A 170 5.27 -41.13 -14.47
CA ALA A 170 3.99 -40.59 -14.92
C ALA A 170 3.98 -39.06 -14.86
N ILE A 171 4.48 -38.45 -13.77
CA ILE A 171 4.53 -37.00 -13.59
C ILE A 171 5.23 -36.25 -14.73
N ASP A 172 6.27 -36.84 -15.33
CA ASP A 172 7.04 -36.23 -16.43
C ASP A 172 6.30 -36.29 -17.78
N ARG A 173 5.18 -37.02 -17.85
CA ARG A 173 4.39 -37.22 -19.08
C ARG A 173 3.22 -36.24 -19.22
N PHE A 174 2.89 -35.51 -18.16
CA PHE A 174 1.79 -34.56 -18.09
C PHE A 174 2.34 -33.15 -17.86
N SER A 175 1.59 -32.15 -18.31
CA SER A 175 1.85 -30.74 -18.03
C SER A 175 0.61 -30.12 -17.41
N ASP A 176 0.77 -28.99 -16.73
CA ASP A 176 -0.36 -28.22 -16.20
C ASP A 176 -1.36 -27.82 -17.29
N GLY A 177 -2.60 -27.62 -16.85
CA GLY A 177 -3.72 -27.09 -17.61
C GLY A 177 -4.56 -26.18 -16.71
N THR A 178 -5.87 -26.16 -16.91
CA THR A 178 -6.82 -25.42 -16.04
C THR A 178 -7.14 -26.20 -14.77
N CYS A 179 -7.55 -27.46 -14.91
CA CYS A 179 -7.83 -28.44 -13.87
C CYS A 179 -8.22 -29.77 -14.54
N TRP A 180 -8.26 -30.85 -13.77
CA TRP A 180 -8.87 -32.11 -14.19
C TRP A 180 -10.24 -32.31 -13.54
N LYS A 181 -11.25 -32.53 -14.37
CA LYS A 181 -12.61 -32.90 -13.95
C LYS A 181 -13.01 -34.26 -14.49
N ARG A 182 -13.76 -34.98 -13.67
CA ARG A 182 -14.53 -36.14 -14.13
C ARG A 182 -15.61 -35.72 -15.12
N LEU A 183 -16.22 -36.73 -15.76
CA LEU A 183 -17.33 -36.51 -16.68
C LEU A 183 -18.65 -36.09 -16.00
N ASP A 184 -18.72 -36.17 -14.66
CA ASP A 184 -19.82 -35.64 -13.86
C ASP A 184 -19.50 -34.27 -13.23
N ASP A 185 -18.54 -33.55 -13.82
CA ASP A 185 -18.10 -32.19 -13.46
C ASP A 185 -17.54 -32.02 -12.05
N VAL A 186 -17.15 -33.13 -11.40
CA VAL A 186 -16.41 -33.11 -10.14
C VAL A 186 -14.92 -32.85 -10.39
N VAL A 187 -14.37 -31.83 -9.71
CA VAL A 187 -12.93 -31.51 -9.73
C VAL A 187 -12.16 -32.61 -9.01
N VAL A 188 -11.21 -33.20 -9.73
CA VAL A 188 -10.28 -34.21 -9.21
C VAL A 188 -8.99 -33.55 -8.77
N ALA A 189 -8.44 -32.67 -9.60
CA ALA A 189 -7.20 -31.97 -9.34
C ALA A 189 -7.24 -30.55 -9.90
N SER A 190 -6.79 -29.54 -9.15
CA SER A 190 -6.70 -28.15 -9.67
C SER A 190 -5.53 -27.96 -10.62
N ASP A 191 -4.45 -28.70 -10.44
CA ASP A 191 -3.23 -28.62 -11.23
C ASP A 191 -2.43 -29.94 -11.08
N LEU A 192 -1.27 -30.02 -11.73
CA LEU A 192 -0.41 -31.20 -11.73
C LEU A 192 0.20 -31.45 -10.35
N ALA A 193 0.39 -30.41 -9.54
CA ALA A 193 0.87 -30.55 -8.17
C ALA A 193 -0.19 -31.21 -7.28
N ASP A 194 -1.47 -30.90 -7.44
CA ASP A 194 -2.60 -31.54 -6.73
C ASP A 194 -2.73 -33.05 -7.06
N LEU A 195 -2.16 -33.52 -8.18
CA LEU A 195 -2.07 -34.95 -8.48
C LEU A 195 -0.99 -35.67 -7.64
N THR A 196 0.00 -34.95 -7.12
CA THR A 196 1.21 -35.52 -6.48
C THR A 196 1.48 -35.02 -5.06
N ASP A 197 0.68 -34.09 -4.53
CA ASP A 197 0.82 -33.54 -3.17
C ASP A 197 0.37 -34.51 -2.07
N GLY A 198 -0.22 -35.65 -2.47
CA GLY A 198 -0.67 -36.72 -1.61
C GLY A 198 -2.17 -36.85 -1.46
N GLN A 199 -2.98 -35.90 -1.96
CA GLN A 199 -4.44 -35.93 -1.77
C GLN A 199 -5.18 -35.34 -2.96
N LEU A 200 -5.99 -36.13 -3.66
CA LEU A 200 -6.90 -35.57 -4.66
C LEU A 200 -8.05 -34.78 -4.02
N SER A 201 -8.64 -33.87 -4.79
CA SER A 201 -9.91 -33.22 -4.41
C SER A 201 -11.10 -34.20 -4.48
N ALA A 202 -11.04 -35.20 -5.36
CA ALA A 202 -12.03 -36.28 -5.46
C ALA A 202 -11.43 -37.56 -6.07
N LEU A 203 -12.05 -38.71 -5.78
CA LEU A 203 -11.69 -39.99 -6.39
C LEU A 203 -12.00 -39.99 -7.88
N ILE A 204 -11.14 -40.61 -8.71
CA ILE A 204 -11.38 -40.82 -10.13
C ILE A 204 -12.23 -42.09 -10.32
N SER A 205 -13.50 -42.04 -9.89
CA SER A 205 -14.38 -43.21 -9.84
C SER A 205 -15.35 -43.33 -11.01
N VAL A 206 -15.32 -42.42 -11.98
CA VAL A 206 -16.26 -42.37 -13.12
C VAL A 206 -15.54 -42.74 -14.40
N ASP A 207 -16.20 -43.54 -15.23
CA ASP A 207 -15.68 -43.97 -16.52
C ASP A 207 -15.98 -43.02 -17.68
N GLU A 208 -15.49 -43.37 -18.87
CA GLU A 208 -15.67 -42.59 -20.09
C GLU A 208 -17.15 -42.40 -20.49
N ASN A 209 -18.08 -43.15 -19.89
CA ASN A 209 -19.51 -43.06 -20.14
C ASN A 209 -20.27 -42.38 -18.98
N GLY A 210 -19.57 -41.80 -18.00
CA GLY A 210 -20.19 -41.17 -16.84
C GLY A 210 -20.66 -42.17 -15.76
N VAL A 211 -20.25 -43.43 -15.83
CA VAL A 211 -20.71 -44.48 -14.92
C VAL A 211 -19.67 -44.73 -13.82
N SER A 212 -20.12 -44.76 -12.57
CA SER A 212 -19.28 -45.10 -11.42
C SER A 212 -18.73 -46.52 -11.51
N ARG A 213 -17.42 -46.65 -11.32
CA ARG A 213 -16.68 -47.90 -11.32
C ARG A 213 -15.96 -48.14 -9.99
N THR A 214 -15.64 -49.40 -9.77
CA THR A 214 -14.84 -49.85 -8.64
C THR A 214 -13.70 -50.75 -9.11
N GLY A 215 -12.68 -50.86 -8.25
CA GLY A 215 -11.56 -51.77 -8.42
C GLY A 215 -10.20 -51.08 -8.43
N TYR A 216 -9.20 -51.88 -8.82
CA TYR A 216 -7.82 -51.43 -8.97
C TYR A 216 -7.57 -50.81 -10.35
N VAL A 217 -6.58 -49.93 -10.40
CA VAL A 217 -6.14 -49.22 -11.60
C VAL A 217 -4.64 -49.36 -11.72
N TRP A 218 -4.12 -49.77 -12.88
CA TRP A 218 -2.68 -49.81 -13.12
C TRP A 218 -2.11 -48.39 -13.12
N THR A 219 -0.99 -48.21 -12.43
CA THR A 219 -0.28 -46.92 -12.38
C THR A 219 1.23 -47.12 -12.55
N GLY A 220 1.83 -48.07 -11.84
CA GLY A 220 3.30 -48.13 -11.80
C GLY A 220 3.91 -46.92 -11.09
N THR A 221 3.11 -46.16 -10.33
CA THR A 221 3.47 -44.81 -9.88
C THR A 221 3.32 -44.66 -8.36
N THR A 222 4.25 -43.96 -7.72
CA THR A 222 4.16 -43.59 -6.30
C THR A 222 3.19 -42.41 -6.08
N THR A 223 2.93 -42.04 -4.83
CA THR A 223 2.16 -40.83 -4.50
C THR A 223 2.75 -39.56 -5.11
N ALA A 224 4.08 -39.45 -5.14
CA ALA A 224 4.78 -38.27 -5.66
C ALA A 224 4.86 -38.24 -7.20
N GLY A 225 4.30 -39.24 -7.88
CA GLY A 225 4.31 -39.31 -9.35
C GLY A 225 5.50 -40.06 -9.95
N ASP A 226 6.42 -40.57 -9.12
CA ASP A 226 7.62 -41.30 -9.56
C ASP A 226 7.35 -42.74 -10.01
N SER A 227 8.21 -43.27 -10.87
CA SER A 227 8.16 -44.67 -11.29
C SER A 227 8.44 -45.68 -10.18
N THR A 228 7.80 -46.85 -10.29
CA THR A 228 8.00 -48.00 -9.40
C THR A 228 7.71 -49.30 -10.17
N TYR A 229 7.01 -50.27 -9.56
CA TYR A 229 6.72 -51.57 -10.17
C TYR A 229 5.77 -51.45 -11.38
N SER A 230 6.27 -51.67 -12.59
CA SER A 230 5.57 -51.45 -13.87
C SER A 230 5.25 -52.74 -14.64
N CYS A 231 5.27 -53.94 -14.03
CA CYS A 231 5.09 -55.20 -14.77
C CYS A 231 6.06 -55.38 -15.95
N SER A 232 7.35 -55.11 -15.70
CA SER A 232 8.38 -55.06 -16.74
C SER A 232 7.99 -54.10 -17.87
N ASP A 233 7.69 -52.85 -17.49
CA ASP A 233 7.32 -51.79 -18.44
C ASP A 233 6.10 -52.16 -19.27
N TRP A 234 5.12 -52.76 -18.60
CA TRP A 234 3.84 -53.19 -19.15
C TRP A 234 3.97 -54.17 -20.31
N SER A 235 5.00 -55.04 -20.23
CA SER A 235 5.33 -56.05 -21.24
C SER A 235 5.41 -57.48 -20.68
N ALA A 236 4.92 -57.69 -19.45
CA ALA A 236 4.95 -59.00 -18.82
C ALA A 236 3.71 -59.27 -17.94
N THR A 237 3.38 -60.55 -17.83
CA THR A 237 2.35 -61.07 -16.92
C THR A 237 2.93 -61.64 -15.62
N SER A 238 4.25 -61.61 -15.45
CA SER A 238 4.96 -62.06 -14.26
C SER A 238 5.24 -60.90 -13.29
N ASN A 239 5.56 -61.21 -12.03
CA ASN A 239 5.77 -60.23 -10.96
C ASN A 239 4.49 -59.46 -10.59
N SER A 240 4.67 -58.24 -10.06
CA SER A 240 3.60 -57.36 -9.63
C SER A 240 3.79 -55.96 -10.19
N GLY A 241 2.69 -55.29 -10.48
CA GLY A 241 2.64 -53.88 -10.84
C GLY A 241 2.01 -53.07 -9.71
N LYS A 242 2.41 -51.80 -9.58
CA LYS A 242 1.79 -50.87 -8.65
C LYS A 242 0.40 -50.50 -9.18
N VAL A 243 -0.57 -50.52 -8.26
CA VAL A 243 -1.95 -50.15 -8.54
C VAL A 243 -2.45 -49.10 -7.57
N GLY A 244 -3.29 -48.25 -8.11
CA GLY A 244 -4.19 -47.37 -7.39
C GLY A 244 -5.57 -47.99 -7.17
N SER A 245 -6.49 -47.21 -6.59
CA SER A 245 -7.91 -47.59 -6.50
C SER A 245 -8.81 -46.42 -6.85
N CYS A 246 -9.78 -46.68 -7.72
CA CYS A 246 -10.65 -45.64 -8.25
C CYS A 246 -11.81 -45.25 -7.32
N ASN A 247 -12.08 -46.01 -6.26
CA ASN A 247 -13.31 -45.87 -5.48
C ASN A 247 -13.15 -45.99 -3.96
N ASP A 248 -11.92 -46.07 -3.46
CA ASP A 248 -11.66 -46.41 -2.06
C ASP A 248 -10.53 -45.57 -1.50
N ASP A 249 -10.81 -45.00 -0.35
CA ASP A 249 -9.93 -44.19 0.47
C ASP A 249 -10.29 -44.45 1.93
N SER A 250 -9.81 -45.58 2.46
CA SER A 250 -10.28 -46.11 3.74
C SER A 250 -9.72 -45.37 4.96
N ASP A 251 -9.03 -44.24 4.78
CA ASP A 251 -8.39 -43.46 5.85
C ASP A 251 -9.09 -42.10 6.11
N GLY A 252 -10.13 -41.75 5.34
CA GLY A 252 -11.02 -40.62 5.66
C GLY A 252 -10.43 -39.22 5.52
N THR A 253 -9.19 -39.07 5.05
CA THR A 253 -8.50 -37.79 4.83
C THR A 253 -8.06 -37.64 3.38
N LYS A 254 -9.02 -37.40 2.47
CA LYS A 254 -8.88 -37.24 1.01
C LYS A 254 -8.15 -38.39 0.27
N PRO A 255 -8.43 -38.62 -1.03
CA PRO A 255 -7.91 -39.77 -1.76
C PRO A 255 -6.39 -39.77 -1.92
N GLN A 256 -5.71 -40.49 -1.03
CA GLN A 256 -4.24 -40.61 -0.99
C GLN A 256 -3.71 -41.89 -1.65
N TRP A 257 -4.59 -42.87 -1.87
CA TRP A 257 -4.23 -44.17 -2.47
C TRP A 257 -4.70 -44.31 -3.91
N TRP A 258 -5.13 -43.22 -4.53
CA TRP A 258 -5.66 -43.20 -5.89
C TRP A 258 -4.66 -43.79 -6.88
N THR A 259 -3.35 -43.61 -6.65
CA THR A 259 -2.25 -44.12 -7.49
C THR A 259 -1.39 -45.21 -6.85
N THR A 260 -1.26 -45.27 -5.51
CA THR A 260 -0.27 -46.13 -4.82
C THR A 260 -0.85 -47.14 -3.81
N ARG A 261 -2.12 -47.52 -3.94
CA ARG A 261 -2.80 -48.38 -2.94
C ARG A 261 -2.06 -49.68 -2.61
N GLY A 262 -1.44 -50.32 -3.59
CA GLY A 262 -0.78 -51.60 -3.37
C GLY A 262 -0.18 -52.16 -4.64
N ASN A 263 0.16 -53.45 -4.61
CA ASN A 263 0.71 -54.15 -5.77
C ASN A 263 -0.25 -55.27 -6.18
N LEU A 264 -0.49 -55.42 -7.48
CA LEU A 264 -1.32 -56.47 -8.06
C LEU A 264 -0.46 -57.35 -8.98
N SER A 265 -0.72 -58.66 -9.00
CA SER A 265 0.00 -59.56 -9.91
C SER A 265 -0.24 -59.17 -11.36
N CYS A 266 0.82 -59.11 -12.17
CA CYS A 266 0.75 -58.66 -13.56
C CYS A 266 -0.10 -59.57 -14.47
N GLY A 267 -0.35 -60.82 -14.07
CA GLY A 267 -1.30 -61.71 -14.73
C GLY A 267 -2.78 -61.42 -14.43
N SER A 268 -3.06 -60.45 -13.55
CA SER A 268 -4.41 -59.97 -13.26
C SER A 268 -4.83 -58.87 -14.24
N THR A 269 -6.09 -58.45 -14.15
CA THR A 269 -6.61 -57.32 -14.93
C THR A 269 -6.99 -56.14 -14.02
N ALA A 270 -6.63 -54.92 -14.40
CA ALA A 270 -7.02 -53.68 -13.72
C ALA A 270 -7.44 -52.61 -14.76
N ARG A 271 -7.99 -51.50 -14.30
CA ARG A 271 -8.40 -50.39 -15.18
C ARG A 271 -7.21 -49.47 -15.48
N LEU A 272 -7.41 -48.46 -16.32
CA LEU A 272 -6.46 -47.36 -16.52
C LEU A 272 -7.11 -46.03 -16.12
N TYR A 273 -6.32 -45.09 -15.59
CA TYR A 273 -6.75 -43.69 -15.52
C TYR A 273 -6.33 -42.99 -16.79
N CYS A 274 -7.27 -42.31 -17.43
CA CYS A 274 -7.07 -41.61 -18.68
C CYS A 274 -7.26 -40.12 -18.45
N PHE A 275 -6.22 -39.35 -18.75
CA PHE A 275 -6.16 -37.91 -18.53
C PHE A 275 -5.99 -37.21 -19.88
N GLU A 276 -6.85 -36.24 -20.14
CA GLU A 276 -6.70 -35.32 -21.26
C GLU A 276 -5.43 -34.47 -21.10
N GLN A 277 -4.78 -34.18 -22.23
CA GLN A 277 -3.48 -33.50 -22.34
C GLN A 277 -3.57 -31.99 -22.60
#